data_AF-A0A524CZS5-F1
#
_entry.id   AF-A0A524CZS5-F1
#
_cell.length_a   1.000
_cell.length_b   1.000
_cell.length_c   1.000
_cell.angle_alpha   90.00
_cell.angle_beta   90.00
_cell.angle_gamma   90.00
#
_symmetry.space_group_name_H-M   'P 1'
#
loop_
_entity.id
_entity.type
_entity.pdbx_description
1 polymer ?
#
loop_
_entity_poly.entity_id
_entity_poly.type
_entity_poly.pdbx_seq_one_letter_code
_entity_poly.pdbx_strand_id
1 'polypeptide(L)'
;MEHHGAYAFLIYYVIWIIWKGRFIISGEYRYLVLLSIIFGIFPDFDGLYYFIKNRLMRKFNKEVQHHFYSWTHWPLSYFPLVILFIVSLVVGYYPEFFLTPVVSIYFGHFIFDSISSGDGIMWGKIPWKKRQYARYINLLPEITDGYHDGYWAARYRKTAIAKIGNVALIISIIIIAYFIVAEIPEISWYYVVPIVFFVIAFFIGVKKPPKRFFKEPPEGRYADYRVKPEYINGLSDKNKKRHIVKYRFLLEEKGVLGELISN
;
A
#
# COMPACT_ATOMS: atom_id res chain seq x y z
N MET A 1 0.29 2.08 -5.87
CA MET A 1 1.72 2.01 -6.25
C MET A 1 2.45 3.35 -6.21
N GLU A 2 2.29 4.26 -7.17
CA GLU A 2 3.17 5.43 -7.36
C GLU A 2 3.20 6.39 -6.16
N HIS A 3 2.05 6.63 -5.54
CA HIS A 3 1.98 7.46 -4.34
C HIS A 3 2.71 6.81 -3.16
N HIS A 4 2.63 5.49 -2.98
CA HIS A 4 3.38 4.79 -1.93
C HIS A 4 4.89 4.92 -2.13
N GLY A 5 5.36 4.81 -3.38
CA GLY A 5 6.77 5.06 -3.71
C GLY A 5 7.21 6.49 -3.34
N ALA A 6 6.39 7.49 -3.67
CA ALA A 6 6.67 8.89 -3.34
C ALA A 6 6.65 9.14 -1.81
N TYR A 7 5.64 8.64 -1.10
CA TYR A 7 5.55 8.76 0.35
C TYR A 7 6.73 8.07 1.05
N ALA A 8 7.05 6.85 0.63
CA ALA A 8 8.19 6.10 1.16
C ALA A 8 9.50 6.88 1.01
N PHE A 9 9.77 7.41 -0.19
CA PHE A 9 10.94 8.24 -0.43
C PHE A 9 10.97 9.49 0.45
N LEU A 10 9.88 10.27 0.50
CA LEU A 10 9.86 11.52 1.26
C LEU A 10 10.02 11.29 2.76
N ILE A 11 9.36 10.28 3.32
CA ILE A 11 9.48 9.94 4.74
C ILE A 11 10.92 9.50 5.03
N TYR A 12 11.48 8.63 4.20
CA TYR A 12 12.88 8.21 4.35
C TYR A 12 13.85 9.39 4.20
N TYR A 13 13.60 10.29 3.27
CA TYR A 13 14.42 11.48 3.05
C TYR A 13 14.42 12.43 4.24
N VAL A 14 13.26 12.65 4.89
CA VAL A 14 13.18 13.42 6.14
C VAL A 14 14.00 12.76 7.23
N ILE A 15 13.90 11.43 7.39
CA ILE A 15 14.70 10.68 8.36
C ILE A 15 16.20 10.81 8.04
N TRP A 16 16.58 10.73 6.76
CA TRP A 16 17.95 10.90 6.31
C TRP A 16 18.51 12.27 6.69
N ILE A 17 17.77 13.36 6.44
CA ILE A 17 18.21 14.71 6.81
C ILE A 17 18.45 14.80 8.31
N ILE A 18 17.51 14.29 9.12
CA ILE A 18 17.61 14.34 10.59
C ILE A 18 18.79 13.50 11.08
N TRP A 19 18.98 12.31 10.51
CA TRP A 19 19.97 11.35 11.00
C TRP A 19 21.39 11.65 10.51
N LYS A 20 21.55 12.03 9.25
CA LYS A 20 22.85 12.27 8.62
C LYS A 20 23.24 13.75 8.56
N GLY A 21 22.31 14.66 8.81
CA GLY A 21 22.55 16.10 8.69
C GLY A 21 22.87 16.55 7.26
N ARG A 22 22.45 15.77 6.25
CA ARG A 22 22.77 16.01 4.84
C ARG A 22 21.51 16.15 4.01
N PHE A 23 21.50 17.15 3.14
CA PHE A 23 20.40 17.37 2.18
C PHE A 23 20.47 16.45 0.96
N ILE A 24 21.61 15.82 0.68
CA ILE A 24 21.77 14.95 -0.49
C ILE A 24 22.09 13.53 -0.02
N ILE A 25 21.40 12.54 -0.59
CA ILE A 25 21.72 11.11 -0.41
C ILE A 25 22.74 10.73 -1.50
N SER A 26 24.03 11.00 -1.27
CA SER A 26 25.10 10.93 -2.28
C SER A 26 26.13 9.80 -2.07
N GLY A 27 27.10 9.70 -2.99
CA GLY A 27 28.27 8.83 -2.86
C GLY A 27 27.95 7.35 -2.86
N GLU A 28 28.30 6.65 -1.78
CA GLU A 28 27.99 5.23 -1.59
C GLU A 28 26.52 5.00 -1.23
N TYR A 29 25.77 6.02 -0.78
CA TYR A 29 24.40 5.89 -0.27
C TYR A 29 23.32 6.09 -1.33
N ARG A 30 23.69 6.42 -2.58
CA ARG A 30 22.75 6.75 -3.66
C ARG A 30 21.67 5.69 -3.85
N TYR A 31 22.04 4.42 -3.66
CA TYR A 31 21.13 3.27 -3.78
C TYR A 31 19.92 3.34 -2.84
N LEU A 32 20.01 4.04 -1.71
CA LEU A 32 18.92 4.18 -0.74
C LEU A 32 17.72 4.93 -1.33
N VAL A 33 17.95 5.86 -2.27
CA VAL A 33 16.86 6.54 -3.00
C VAL A 33 16.01 5.52 -3.74
N LEU A 34 16.64 4.68 -4.57
CA LEU A 34 15.96 3.64 -5.33
C LEU A 34 15.32 2.60 -4.40
N LEU A 35 16.04 2.11 -3.39
CA LEU A 35 15.51 1.13 -2.44
C LEU A 35 14.27 1.65 -1.71
N SER A 36 14.27 2.92 -1.29
CA SER A 36 13.13 3.50 -0.57
C SER A 36 11.85 3.45 -1.39
N ILE A 37 11.96 3.69 -2.70
CA ILE A 37 10.83 3.66 -3.63
C ILE A 37 10.42 2.22 -3.91
N ILE A 38 11.38 1.33 -4.20
CA ILE A 38 11.11 -0.10 -4.46
C ILE A 38 10.37 -0.72 -3.29
N PHE A 39 10.86 -0.55 -2.06
CA PHE A 39 10.17 -1.10 -0.89
C PHE A 39 8.83 -0.42 -0.61
N GLY A 40 8.67 0.85 -0.98
CA GLY A 40 7.40 1.56 -0.88
C GLY A 40 6.32 0.98 -1.80
N ILE A 41 6.71 0.43 -2.95
CA ILE A 41 5.77 -0.19 -3.91
C ILE A 41 5.76 -1.72 -3.86
N PHE A 42 6.70 -2.33 -3.12
CA PHE A 42 6.88 -3.77 -3.06
C PHE A 42 5.62 -4.53 -2.62
N PRO A 43 4.84 -4.07 -1.61
CA PRO A 43 3.65 -4.82 -1.21
C PRO A 43 2.68 -5.05 -2.36
N ASP A 44 2.48 -4.06 -3.24
CA ASP A 44 1.61 -4.08 -4.44
C ASP A 44 2.12 -5.00 -5.58
N PHE A 45 3.34 -5.56 -5.49
CA PHE A 45 3.87 -6.44 -6.55
C PHE A 45 3.10 -7.77 -6.64
N ASP A 46 2.38 -8.14 -5.59
CA ASP A 46 1.42 -9.24 -5.58
C ASP A 46 0.27 -9.02 -6.57
N GLY A 47 -0.27 -7.80 -6.64
CA GLY A 47 -1.31 -7.36 -7.56
C GLY A 47 -0.77 -7.33 -8.98
N LEU A 48 0.47 -6.88 -9.18
CA LEU A 48 1.15 -6.96 -10.48
C LEU A 48 1.36 -8.42 -10.92
N TYR A 49 1.84 -9.29 -10.03
CA TYR A 49 1.99 -10.71 -10.30
C TYR A 49 0.64 -11.36 -10.66
N TYR A 50 -0.41 -11.07 -9.89
CA TYR A 50 -1.76 -11.55 -10.16
C TYR A 50 -2.28 -11.03 -11.50
N PHE A 51 -2.03 -9.76 -11.84
CA PHE A 51 -2.38 -9.17 -13.12
C PHE A 51 -1.67 -9.85 -14.29
N ILE A 52 -0.37 -10.10 -14.19
CA ILE A 52 0.43 -10.77 -15.23
C ILE A 52 -0.06 -12.22 -15.40
N LYS A 53 -0.22 -12.95 -14.28
CA LYS A 53 -0.69 -14.34 -14.28
C LYS A 53 -2.09 -14.48 -14.87
N ASN A 54 -3.01 -13.55 -14.58
CA ASN A 54 -4.37 -13.58 -15.10
C ASN A 54 -4.55 -12.88 -16.45
N ARG A 55 -3.60 -12.10 -16.96
CA ARG A 55 -3.62 -11.69 -18.37
C ARG A 55 -3.46 -12.89 -19.31
N LEU A 56 -2.76 -13.93 -18.87
CA LEU A 56 -2.69 -15.23 -19.55
C LEU A 56 -3.99 -16.04 -19.40
N MET A 57 -4.80 -15.77 -18.36
CA MET A 57 -6.11 -16.38 -18.13
C MET A 57 -7.22 -15.35 -18.30
N ARG A 58 -7.74 -15.18 -19.53
CA ARG A 58 -8.73 -14.18 -20.04
C ARG A 58 -9.86 -13.63 -19.13
N LYS A 59 -10.06 -14.09 -17.90
CA LYS A 59 -10.93 -13.51 -16.90
C LYS A 59 -10.11 -12.71 -15.88
N PHE A 60 -10.19 -11.39 -15.98
CA PHE A 60 -9.96 -10.53 -14.81
C PHE A 60 -10.96 -10.98 -13.74
N ASN A 61 -10.52 -11.76 -12.75
CA ASN A 61 -11.42 -12.19 -11.71
C ASN A 61 -11.83 -10.94 -10.92
N LYS A 62 -13.12 -10.60 -10.86
CA LYS A 62 -13.61 -9.40 -10.18
C LYS A 62 -13.48 -9.50 -8.64
N GLU A 63 -12.93 -10.61 -8.15
CA GLU A 63 -12.78 -10.96 -6.74
C GLU A 63 -11.40 -10.63 -6.15
N VAL A 64 -10.55 -9.89 -6.86
CA VAL A 64 -9.21 -9.55 -6.36
C VAL A 64 -9.33 -8.66 -5.14
N GLN A 65 -9.06 -9.25 -3.99
CA GLN A 65 -8.90 -8.55 -2.73
C GLN A 65 -7.49 -8.86 -2.20
N HIS A 66 -6.47 -8.23 -2.79
CA HIS A 66 -5.09 -8.62 -2.52
C HIS A 66 -4.67 -8.27 -1.08
N HIS A 67 -5.26 -7.25 -0.45
CA HIS A 67 -5.04 -6.98 0.99
C HIS A 67 -5.53 -8.14 1.89
N PHE A 68 -6.49 -8.94 1.41
CA PHE A 68 -6.98 -10.10 2.13
C PHE A 68 -6.09 -11.33 1.92
N TYR A 69 -5.78 -11.64 0.66
CA TYR A 69 -5.12 -12.90 0.30
C TYR A 69 -3.59 -12.84 0.29
N SER A 70 -3.00 -11.64 0.18
CA SER A 70 -1.57 -11.51 0.01
C SER A 70 -0.86 -11.20 1.31
N TRP A 71 0.06 -12.10 1.66
CA TRP A 71 0.97 -11.94 2.79
C TRP A 71 1.84 -10.67 2.73
N THR A 72 2.02 -10.09 1.53
CA THR A 72 2.73 -8.83 1.32
C THR A 72 2.01 -7.63 1.92
N HIS A 73 0.71 -7.74 2.25
CA HIS A 73 -0.09 -6.69 2.89
C HIS A 73 -0.40 -6.98 4.35
N TRP A 74 0.28 -7.96 4.96
CA TRP A 74 0.16 -8.27 6.38
C TRP A 74 1.37 -7.68 7.12
N PRO A 75 1.20 -6.63 7.94
CA PRO A 75 2.33 -5.93 8.54
C PRO A 75 3.23 -6.81 9.40
N LEU A 76 2.69 -7.87 10.00
CA LEU A 76 3.49 -8.83 10.78
C LEU A 76 4.43 -9.69 9.91
N SER A 77 4.21 -9.80 8.59
CA SER A 77 5.15 -10.48 7.66
C SER A 77 6.52 -9.81 7.62
N TYR A 78 6.58 -8.50 7.91
CA TYR A 78 7.79 -7.69 7.82
C TYR A 78 8.47 -7.46 9.19
N PHE A 79 7.94 -8.05 10.26
CA PHE A 79 8.54 -7.95 11.59
C PHE A 79 10.01 -8.42 11.66
N PRO A 80 10.44 -9.47 10.93
CA PRO A 80 11.87 -9.83 10.85
C PRO A 80 12.77 -8.70 10.35
N LEU A 81 12.29 -7.81 9.47
CA LEU A 81 13.08 -6.67 8.99
C LEU A 81 13.31 -5.63 10.09
N VAL A 82 12.34 -5.46 11.00
CA VAL A 82 12.50 -4.59 12.18
C VAL A 82 13.57 -5.14 13.10
N ILE A 83 13.57 -6.46 13.33
CA ILE A 83 14.62 -7.13 14.12
C ILE A 83 15.99 -6.93 13.47
N LEU A 84 16.10 -7.15 12.16
CA LEU A 84 17.36 -6.96 11.43
C LEU A 84 17.86 -5.52 11.49
N PHE A 85 16.95 -4.54 11.38
CA PHE A 85 17.31 -3.12 11.56
C PHE A 85 17.84 -2.84 12.97
N ILE A 86 17.16 -3.33 14.02
CA ILE A 86 17.61 -3.13 15.42
C ILE A 86 19.00 -3.75 15.63
N VAL A 87 19.23 -4.98 15.16
CA VAL A 87 20.54 -5.65 15.27
C VAL A 87 21.61 -4.87 14.51
N SER A 88 21.31 -4.46 13.28
CA SER A 88 22.21 -3.67 12.44
C SER A 88 22.56 -2.31 13.07
N LEU A 89 21.59 -1.66 13.72
CA LEU A 89 21.80 -0.41 14.45
C LEU A 89 22.73 -0.58 15.65
N VAL A 90 22.56 -1.66 16.42
CA VAL A 90 23.39 -1.96 17.61
C VAL A 90 24.82 -2.34 17.21
N VAL A 91 24.98 -3.14 16.15
CA VAL A 91 26.29 -3.62 15.68
C VAL A 91 27.01 -2.58 14.80
N GLY A 92 26.30 -1.56 14.31
CA GLY A 92 26.84 -0.54 13.42
C GLY A 92 27.07 -1.01 11.98
N TYR A 93 26.35 -2.03 11.53
CA TYR A 93 26.54 -2.64 10.20
C TYR A 93 25.44 -2.21 9.21
N TYR A 94 25.69 -1.15 8.42
CA TYR A 94 24.78 -0.60 7.40
C TYR A 94 23.32 -0.42 7.86
N PRO A 95 23.05 0.27 8.97
CA PRO A 95 21.70 0.45 9.50
C PRO A 95 20.75 1.18 8.56
N GLU A 96 21.26 2.02 7.66
CA GLU A 96 20.50 2.74 6.65
C GLU A 96 19.81 1.79 5.67
N PHE A 97 20.53 0.74 5.25
CA PHE A 97 20.04 -0.28 4.32
C PHE A 97 18.86 -1.05 4.91
N PHE A 98 18.98 -1.48 6.17
CA PHE A 98 17.90 -2.22 6.85
C PHE A 98 16.76 -1.32 7.31
N LEU A 99 17.02 -0.03 7.55
CA LEU A 99 15.99 0.95 7.87
C LEU A 99 15.07 1.22 6.67
N THR A 100 15.64 1.28 5.45
CA THR A 100 14.88 1.60 4.24
C THR A 100 13.62 0.76 4.07
N PRO A 101 13.66 -0.58 4.06
CA PRO A 101 12.43 -1.37 3.91
C PRO A 101 11.47 -1.18 5.08
N VAL A 102 11.95 -1.01 6.32
CA VAL A 102 11.08 -0.77 7.48
C VAL A 102 10.30 0.54 7.30
N VAL A 103 10.98 1.63 6.98
CA VAL A 103 10.33 2.93 6.78
C VAL A 103 9.39 2.88 5.58
N SER A 104 9.89 2.39 4.45
CA SER A 104 9.17 2.42 3.19
C SER A 104 7.90 1.56 3.21
N ILE A 105 7.96 0.36 3.78
CA ILE A 105 6.81 -0.54 3.83
C ILE A 105 5.81 -0.07 4.89
N TYR A 106 6.24 0.15 6.13
CA TYR A 106 5.32 0.48 7.21
C TYR A 106 4.73 1.89 7.03
N PHE A 107 5.57 2.87 6.76
CA PHE A 107 5.15 4.28 6.75
C PHE A 107 4.81 4.78 5.36
N GLY A 108 5.50 4.31 4.31
CA GLY A 108 5.21 4.68 2.93
C GLY A 108 4.03 3.93 2.31
N HIS A 109 3.77 2.69 2.76
CA HIS A 109 2.73 1.83 2.21
C HIS A 109 1.56 1.62 3.19
N PHE A 110 1.76 0.86 4.27
CA PHE A 110 0.66 0.40 5.12
C PHE A 110 -0.11 1.50 5.84
N ILE A 111 0.56 2.56 6.27
CA ILE A 111 -0.14 3.72 6.85
C ILE A 111 -1.10 4.33 5.83
N PHE A 112 -0.67 4.53 4.59
CA PHE A 112 -1.53 5.14 3.57
C PHE A 112 -2.66 4.23 3.11
N ASP A 113 -2.43 2.92 3.05
CA ASP A 113 -3.50 1.96 2.82
C ASP A 113 -4.50 1.91 3.98
N SER A 114 -4.03 2.15 5.19
CA SER A 114 -4.91 2.28 6.35
C SER A 114 -5.76 3.54 6.29
N ILE A 115 -5.44 4.52 5.43
CA ILE A 115 -6.19 5.77 5.31
C ILE A 115 -7.28 5.67 4.24
N SER A 116 -6.96 5.22 3.03
CA SER A 116 -7.89 5.38 1.89
C SER A 116 -7.83 4.25 0.85
N SER A 117 -7.41 3.04 1.25
CA SER A 117 -7.54 1.89 0.36
C SER A 117 -8.98 1.38 0.29
N GLY A 118 -9.22 0.38 -0.56
CA GLY A 118 -10.50 -0.29 -0.70
C GLY A 118 -10.96 -0.98 0.58
N ASP A 119 -10.04 -1.60 1.32
CA ASP A 119 -10.40 -2.36 2.52
C ASP A 119 -9.79 -1.80 3.80
N GLY A 120 -8.61 -1.20 3.72
CA GLY A 120 -7.71 -0.92 4.83
C GLY A 120 -6.58 -1.96 4.94
N ILE A 121 -5.90 -1.97 6.08
CA ILE A 121 -4.85 -2.95 6.41
C ILE A 121 -5.21 -3.76 7.67
N MET A 122 -4.93 -5.06 7.64
CA MET A 122 -5.05 -5.96 8.79
C MET A 122 -3.75 -6.01 9.59
N TRP A 123 -3.49 -5.00 10.41
CA TRP A 123 -2.26 -4.89 11.20
C TRP A 123 -1.95 -6.08 12.10
N GLY A 124 -2.98 -6.73 12.64
CA GLY A 124 -2.84 -7.90 13.52
C GLY A 124 -2.92 -9.26 12.83
N LYS A 125 -2.97 -9.34 11.49
CA LYS A 125 -3.03 -10.63 10.79
C LYS A 125 -1.70 -11.35 10.94
N ILE A 126 -1.73 -12.51 11.58
CA ILE A 126 -0.55 -13.38 11.72
C ILE A 126 -0.40 -14.21 10.44
N PRO A 127 0.72 -14.11 9.69
CA PRO A 127 0.83 -14.74 8.38
C PRO A 127 0.66 -16.25 8.37
N TRP A 128 1.28 -16.94 9.32
CA TRP A 128 1.28 -18.41 9.41
C TRP A 128 0.00 -19.01 10.03
N LYS A 129 -0.95 -18.19 10.48
CA LYS A 129 -2.22 -18.67 11.04
C LYS A 129 -3.36 -18.46 10.05
N LYS A 130 -3.87 -19.56 9.49
CA LYS A 130 -4.90 -19.55 8.44
C LYS A 130 -6.20 -18.86 8.85
N ARG A 131 -6.66 -19.02 10.09
CA ARG A 131 -7.96 -18.51 10.58
C ARG A 131 -7.85 -17.45 11.68
N GLN A 132 -6.75 -16.70 11.72
CA GLN A 132 -6.59 -15.59 12.67
C GLN A 132 -6.49 -14.28 11.91
N TYR A 133 -7.64 -13.75 11.50
CA TYR A 133 -7.74 -12.41 10.91
C TYR A 133 -7.84 -11.34 11.99
N ALA A 134 -7.27 -10.18 11.66
CA ALA A 134 -7.53 -8.95 12.40
C ALA A 134 -8.56 -8.13 11.65
N ARG A 135 -9.14 -7.16 12.34
CA ARG A 135 -9.99 -6.18 11.67
C ARG A 135 -9.16 -5.35 10.70
N TYR A 136 -9.76 -5.03 9.57
CA TYR A 136 -9.27 -3.97 8.72
C TYR A 136 -9.32 -2.61 9.43
N ILE A 137 -8.24 -1.85 9.30
CA ILE A 137 -8.16 -0.44 9.70
C ILE A 137 -8.23 0.39 8.42
N ASN A 138 -9.32 1.14 8.25
CA ASN A 138 -9.55 2.08 7.14
C ASN A 138 -10.10 3.38 7.74
N LEU A 139 -9.29 4.44 7.75
CA LEU A 139 -9.56 5.67 8.50
C LEU A 139 -10.48 6.64 7.75
N LEU A 140 -10.42 6.69 6.42
CA LEU A 140 -11.27 7.53 5.57
C LEU A 140 -12.03 6.66 4.54
N PRO A 141 -12.95 5.79 4.99
CA PRO A 141 -13.59 4.79 4.13
C PRO A 141 -14.63 5.38 3.16
N GLU A 142 -15.14 6.59 3.42
CA GLU A 142 -16.36 7.13 2.81
C GLU A 142 -16.41 7.07 1.28
N ILE A 143 -15.27 7.26 0.61
CA ILE A 143 -15.20 7.36 -0.85
C ILE A 143 -14.68 6.07 -1.49
N THR A 144 -13.81 5.30 -0.82
CA THR A 144 -13.07 4.19 -1.44
C THR A 144 -13.46 2.81 -0.92
N ASP A 145 -14.20 2.71 0.19
CA ASP A 145 -14.44 1.47 0.91
C ASP A 145 -15.28 0.45 0.12
N GLY A 146 -14.72 -0.76 -0.03
CA GLY A 146 -15.26 -1.86 -0.83
C GLY A 146 -15.10 -1.71 -2.34
N TYR A 147 -14.37 -0.70 -2.83
CA TYR A 147 -14.02 -0.61 -4.25
C TYR A 147 -12.59 -1.10 -4.47
N HIS A 148 -12.37 -1.75 -5.62
CA HIS A 148 -11.08 -2.27 -6.06
C HIS A 148 -10.77 -1.86 -7.51
N ASP A 149 -9.52 -2.04 -7.94
CA ASP A 149 -9.05 -1.77 -9.31
C ASP A 149 -9.43 -0.37 -9.85
N GLY A 150 -9.90 -0.29 -11.09
CA GLY A 150 -10.30 0.95 -11.75
C GLY A 150 -11.45 1.69 -11.05
N TYR A 151 -12.33 0.98 -10.35
CA TYR A 151 -13.42 1.59 -9.57
C TYR A 151 -12.89 2.30 -8.33
N TRP A 152 -11.91 1.68 -7.65
CA TRP A 152 -11.18 2.33 -6.56
C TRP A 152 -10.41 3.53 -7.08
N ALA A 153 -9.59 3.36 -8.12
CA ALA A 153 -8.75 4.42 -8.66
C ALA A 153 -9.57 5.66 -9.08
N ALA A 154 -10.74 5.46 -9.67
CA ALA A 154 -11.63 6.56 -10.05
C ALA A 154 -12.16 7.36 -8.85
N ARG A 155 -12.46 6.67 -7.75
CA ARG A 155 -12.96 7.29 -6.51
C ARG A 155 -11.82 7.90 -5.69
N TYR A 156 -10.72 7.17 -5.50
CA TYR A 156 -9.53 7.61 -4.78
C TYR A 156 -9.00 8.94 -5.33
N ARG A 157 -8.95 9.12 -6.65
CA ARG A 157 -8.50 10.38 -7.28
C ARG A 157 -9.31 11.63 -6.92
N LYS A 158 -10.52 11.47 -6.37
CA LYS A 158 -11.34 12.59 -5.88
C LYS A 158 -11.04 12.96 -4.43
N THR A 159 -10.34 12.11 -3.69
CA THR A 159 -10.03 12.30 -2.26
C THR A 159 -8.95 13.36 -2.06
N ALA A 160 -8.90 13.95 -0.86
CA ALA A 160 -7.80 14.82 -0.46
C ALA A 160 -6.45 14.08 -0.43
N ILE A 161 -6.45 12.79 -0.04
CA ILE A 161 -5.25 11.96 0.03
C ILE A 161 -4.60 11.80 -1.35
N ALA A 162 -5.39 11.57 -2.41
CA ALA A 162 -4.84 11.52 -3.76
C ALA A 162 -4.22 12.85 -4.21
N LYS A 163 -4.79 14.00 -3.80
CA LYS A 163 -4.20 15.31 -4.09
C LYS A 163 -2.86 15.49 -3.37
N ILE A 164 -2.78 15.09 -2.10
CA ILE A 164 -1.54 15.07 -1.32
C ILE A 164 -0.52 14.13 -1.97
N GLY A 165 -0.96 12.97 -2.47
CA GLY A 165 -0.11 12.02 -3.19
C GLY A 165 0.51 12.60 -4.45
N ASN A 166 -0.26 13.35 -5.24
CA ASN A 166 0.27 14.05 -6.41
C ASN A 166 1.31 15.11 -6.02
N VAL A 167 1.07 15.86 -4.94
CA VAL A 167 2.05 16.83 -4.43
C VAL A 167 3.32 16.13 -3.95
N ALA A 168 3.19 15.03 -3.20
CA ALA A 168 4.32 14.21 -2.76
C ALA A 168 5.13 13.68 -3.94
N LEU A 169 4.46 13.22 -5.00
CA LEU A 169 5.09 12.77 -6.24
C LEU A 169 5.90 13.88 -6.91
N ILE A 170 5.32 15.09 -7.05
CA ILE A 170 6.00 16.25 -7.65
C ILE A 170 7.23 16.65 -6.82
N ILE A 171 7.08 16.74 -5.49
CA ILE A 171 8.19 17.07 -4.58
C ILE A 171 9.30 16.02 -4.68
N SER A 172 8.95 14.74 -4.76
CA SER A 172 9.92 13.65 -4.93
C SER A 172 10.72 13.82 -6.23
N ILE A 173 10.06 14.14 -7.35
CA ILE A 173 10.73 14.41 -8.63
C ILE A 173 11.71 15.58 -8.49
N ILE A 174 11.29 16.69 -7.87
CA ILE A 174 12.13 17.88 -7.69
C ILE A 174 13.38 17.56 -6.85
N ILE A 175 13.22 16.87 -5.73
CA ILE A 175 14.35 16.51 -4.85
C ILE A 175 15.34 15.59 -5.56
N ILE A 176 14.86 14.54 -6.23
CA ILE A 176 15.76 13.60 -6.92
C ILE A 176 16.43 14.29 -8.11
N ALA A 177 15.75 15.20 -8.81
CA ALA A 177 16.35 15.98 -9.89
C ALA A 177 17.46 16.91 -9.37
N TYR A 178 17.25 17.51 -8.19
CA TYR A 178 18.30 18.27 -7.50
C TYR A 178 19.51 17.39 -7.17
N PHE A 179 19.33 16.15 -6.72
CA PHE A 179 20.44 15.22 -6.47
C PHE A 179 21.24 14.94 -7.75
N ILE A 180 20.57 14.75 -8.89
CA ILE A 180 21.25 14.56 -10.18
C ILE A 180 22.13 15.77 -10.52
N VAL A 181 21.59 16.99 -10.40
CA VAL A 181 22.33 18.21 -10.73
C VAL A 181 23.51 18.42 -9.79
N ALA A 182 23.33 18.17 -8.49
CA ALA A 182 24.37 18.36 -7.49
C ALA A 182 25.53 17.36 -7.61
N GLU A 183 25.31 16.22 -8.26
CA GLU A 183 26.28 15.13 -8.38
C GLU A 183 26.94 15.07 -9.76
N ILE A 184 26.75 16.08 -10.63
CA ILE A 184 27.43 16.14 -11.94
C ILE A 184 28.96 16.20 -11.74
N PRO A 185 29.77 15.39 -12.47
CA PRO A 185 29.40 14.49 -13.58
C PRO A 185 29.04 13.04 -13.18
N GLU A 186 29.07 12.69 -11.90
CA GLU A 186 28.83 11.34 -11.36
C GLU A 186 27.33 10.95 -11.29
N ILE A 187 26.57 11.22 -12.35
CA ILE A 187 25.14 10.90 -12.39
C ILE A 187 24.93 9.39 -12.23
N SER A 188 24.13 9.02 -11.23
CA SER A 188 23.85 7.62 -10.92
C SER A 188 22.47 7.16 -11.42
N TRP A 189 22.42 5.92 -11.92
CA TRP A 189 21.15 5.24 -12.23
C TRP A 189 20.21 5.14 -11.04
N TYR A 190 20.74 5.18 -9.80
CA TYR A 190 19.95 5.21 -8.57
C TYR A 190 19.07 6.45 -8.43
N TYR A 191 19.31 7.52 -9.20
CA TYR A 191 18.44 8.71 -9.28
C TYR A 191 17.62 8.74 -10.57
N VAL A 192 18.24 8.36 -11.70
CA VAL A 192 17.60 8.42 -13.02
C VAL A 192 16.39 7.48 -13.08
N VAL A 193 16.53 6.24 -12.62
CA VAL A 193 15.44 5.24 -12.66
C VAL A 193 14.22 5.71 -11.86
N PRO A 194 14.35 6.16 -10.59
CA PRO A 194 13.25 6.79 -9.85
C PRO A 194 12.53 7.94 -10.56
N ILE A 195 13.28 8.87 -11.16
CA ILE A 195 12.68 10.00 -11.86
C ILE A 195 11.87 9.51 -13.05
N VAL A 196 12.43 8.63 -13.87
CA VAL A 196 11.73 8.08 -15.03
C VAL A 196 10.45 7.36 -14.58
N PHE A 197 10.52 6.55 -13.52
CA PHE A 197 9.35 5.90 -12.92
C PHE A 197 8.28 6.92 -12.50
N PHE A 198 8.65 7.95 -11.73
CA PHE A 198 7.71 8.95 -11.25
C PHE A 198 7.12 9.81 -12.36
N VAL A 199 7.91 10.17 -13.38
CA VAL A 199 7.43 10.93 -14.54
C VAL A 199 6.40 10.11 -15.33
N ILE A 200 6.69 8.84 -15.62
CA ILE A 200 5.73 7.95 -16.30
C ILE A 200 4.45 7.81 -15.46
N ALA A 201 4.59 7.58 -14.17
CA ALA A 201 3.46 7.45 -13.26
C ALA A 201 2.61 8.73 -13.21
N PHE A 202 3.25 9.90 -13.18
CA PHE A 202 2.56 11.20 -13.23
C PHE A 202 1.71 11.34 -14.49
N PHE A 203 2.27 11.04 -15.67
CA PHE A 203 1.52 11.08 -16.93
C PHE A 203 0.33 10.12 -16.96
N ILE A 204 0.45 8.95 -16.35
CA ILE A 204 -0.67 7.98 -16.22
C ILE A 204 -1.71 8.50 -15.21
N GLY A 205 -1.28 9.11 -14.11
CA GLY A 205 -2.12 9.67 -13.05
C GLY A 205 -3.02 10.81 -13.54
N VAL A 206 -2.51 11.66 -14.44
CA VAL A 206 -3.25 12.81 -14.99
C VAL A 206 -4.38 12.37 -15.96
N LYS A 207 -4.27 11.20 -16.60
CA LYS A 207 -5.31 10.72 -17.52
C LYS A 207 -6.61 10.42 -16.78
N LYS A 208 -7.73 11.05 -17.17
CA LYS A 208 -9.03 10.82 -16.52
C LYS A 208 -9.46 9.35 -16.62
N PRO A 209 -9.94 8.74 -15.52
CA PRO A 209 -10.50 7.39 -15.56
C PRO A 209 -11.74 7.32 -16.48
N PRO A 210 -11.97 6.19 -17.17
CA PRO A 210 -13.18 5.97 -17.96
C PRO A 210 -14.47 6.22 -17.16
N LYS A 211 -15.47 6.86 -17.79
CA LYS A 211 -16.73 7.26 -17.13
C LYS A 211 -17.45 6.09 -16.41
N ARG A 212 -17.32 4.87 -16.95
CA ARG A 212 -17.92 3.65 -16.37
C ARG A 212 -17.50 3.40 -14.92
N PHE A 213 -16.28 3.78 -14.53
CA PHE A 213 -15.75 3.51 -13.19
C PHE A 213 -16.30 4.44 -12.11
N PHE A 214 -17.02 5.51 -12.49
CA PHE A 214 -17.70 6.38 -11.53
C PHE A 214 -19.13 5.91 -11.20
N LYS A 215 -19.66 4.92 -11.93
CA LYS A 215 -20.94 4.30 -11.60
C LYS A 215 -20.73 3.20 -10.56
N GLU A 216 -21.81 2.77 -9.92
CA GLU A 216 -21.75 1.55 -9.15
C GLU A 216 -21.46 0.36 -10.09
N PRO A 217 -20.54 -0.52 -9.69
CA PRO A 217 -20.34 -1.78 -10.40
C PRO A 217 -21.65 -2.60 -10.53
N PRO A 218 -21.91 -3.26 -11.67
CA PRO A 218 -23.13 -4.04 -11.89
C PRO A 218 -23.39 -5.11 -10.82
N GLU A 219 -22.34 -5.75 -10.30
CA GLU A 219 -22.45 -6.76 -9.25
C GLU A 219 -22.31 -6.19 -7.82
N GLY A 220 -22.36 -4.86 -7.65
CA GLY A 220 -22.12 -4.19 -6.38
C GLY A 220 -20.63 -4.12 -6.01
N ARG A 221 -20.33 -3.54 -4.84
CA ARG A 221 -18.95 -3.42 -4.31
C ARG A 221 -18.28 -4.79 -4.31
N TYR A 222 -17.44 -5.04 -5.31
CA TYR A 222 -16.86 -6.36 -5.51
C TYR A 222 -15.94 -6.74 -4.35
N ALA A 223 -15.88 -8.02 -4.01
CA ALA A 223 -14.93 -8.54 -3.03
C ALA A 223 -15.01 -7.87 -1.64
N ASP A 224 -16.19 -7.38 -1.25
CA ASP A 224 -16.42 -6.71 0.02
C ASP A 224 -16.19 -7.66 1.21
N TYR A 225 -15.07 -7.49 1.91
CA TYR A 225 -14.73 -8.31 3.08
C TYR A 225 -15.79 -8.27 4.18
N ARG A 226 -16.63 -7.23 4.22
CA ARG A 226 -17.66 -7.08 5.26
C ARG A 226 -18.68 -8.19 5.24
N VAL A 227 -18.89 -8.83 4.08
CA VAL A 227 -19.87 -9.88 3.87
C VAL A 227 -19.24 -11.24 3.54
N LYS A 228 -17.89 -11.33 3.53
CA LYS A 228 -17.19 -12.58 3.25
C LYS A 228 -17.20 -13.52 4.46
N PRO A 229 -17.82 -14.72 4.38
CA PRO A 229 -17.88 -15.65 5.51
C PRO A 229 -16.50 -16.07 6.01
N GLU A 230 -15.53 -16.30 5.10
CA GLU A 230 -14.16 -16.68 5.44
C GLU A 230 -13.50 -15.65 6.37
N TYR A 231 -13.57 -14.36 6.02
CA TYR A 231 -13.03 -13.28 6.85
C TYR A 231 -13.73 -13.22 8.21
N ILE A 232 -15.06 -13.20 8.20
CA ILE A 232 -15.86 -13.02 9.43
C ILE A 232 -15.62 -14.18 10.42
N ASN A 233 -15.53 -15.41 9.91
CA ASN A 233 -15.30 -16.60 10.73
C ASN A 233 -13.85 -16.75 11.22
N GLY A 234 -12.87 -16.12 10.57
CA GLY A 234 -11.52 -16.07 11.09
C GLY A 234 -11.23 -14.86 12.00
N LEU A 235 -12.20 -14.00 12.28
CA LEU A 235 -12.08 -13.00 13.34
C LEU A 235 -12.18 -13.66 14.72
N SER A 236 -11.51 -13.09 15.73
CA SER A 236 -11.74 -13.48 17.13
C SER A 236 -13.18 -13.18 17.55
N ASP A 237 -13.74 -13.90 18.52
CA ASP A 237 -15.14 -13.74 18.96
C ASP A 237 -15.51 -12.29 19.28
N LYS A 238 -14.62 -11.58 19.98
CA LYS A 238 -14.79 -10.15 20.29
C LYS A 238 -14.90 -9.30 19.02
N ASN A 239 -14.06 -9.56 18.02
CA ASN A 239 -14.07 -8.83 16.76
C ASN A 239 -15.21 -9.26 15.84
N LYS A 240 -15.58 -10.55 15.79
CA LYS A 240 -16.73 -11.08 15.06
C LYS A 240 -18.02 -10.43 15.57
N LYS A 241 -18.23 -10.39 16.90
CA LYS A 241 -19.39 -9.70 17.52
C LYS A 241 -19.45 -8.22 17.12
N ARG A 242 -18.34 -7.49 17.23
CA ARG A 242 -18.27 -6.07 16.82
C ARG A 242 -18.54 -5.87 15.33
N HIS A 243 -18.05 -6.79 14.48
CA HIS A 243 -18.26 -6.75 13.03
C HIS A 243 -19.74 -6.94 12.70
N ILE A 244 -20.37 -7.97 13.27
CA ILE A 244 -21.80 -8.25 13.09
C ILE A 244 -22.64 -7.06 13.53
N VAL A 245 -22.35 -6.45 14.69
CA VAL A 245 -23.09 -5.25 15.14
C VAL A 245 -22.90 -4.09 14.18
N LYS A 246 -21.66 -3.81 13.74
CA LYS A 246 -21.36 -2.68 12.85
C LYS A 246 -22.02 -2.82 11.47
N TYR A 247 -22.09 -4.04 10.93
CA TYR A 247 -22.53 -4.29 9.56
C TYR A 247 -23.84 -5.09 9.49
N ARG A 248 -24.64 -5.10 10.56
CA ARG A 248 -25.85 -5.92 10.68
C ARG A 248 -26.78 -5.80 9.48
N PHE A 249 -27.16 -4.57 9.13
CA PHE A 249 -28.07 -4.30 8.02
C PHE A 249 -27.53 -4.84 6.68
N LEU A 250 -26.23 -4.62 6.42
CA LEU A 250 -25.58 -5.13 5.21
C LEU A 250 -25.54 -6.66 5.18
N LEU A 251 -25.28 -7.30 6.32
CA LEU A 251 -25.26 -8.76 6.45
C LEU A 251 -26.65 -9.38 6.28
N GLU A 252 -27.70 -8.69 6.75
CA GLU A 252 -29.10 -9.07 6.56
C GLU A 252 -29.51 -8.93 5.08
N GLU A 253 -29.22 -7.78 4.47
CA GLU A 253 -29.50 -7.51 3.04
C GLU A 253 -28.83 -8.54 2.12
N LYS A 254 -27.62 -8.98 2.47
CA LYS A 254 -26.87 -9.98 1.69
C LYS A 254 -27.13 -11.43 2.09
N GLY A 255 -28.03 -11.68 3.04
CA GLY A 255 -28.38 -13.04 3.48
C GLY A 255 -27.28 -13.80 4.25
N VAL A 256 -26.19 -13.12 4.63
CA VAL A 256 -25.02 -13.73 5.29
C VAL A 256 -25.24 -13.88 6.80
N LEU A 257 -26.09 -13.04 7.41
CA LEU A 257 -26.28 -13.05 8.86
C LEU A 257 -26.80 -14.41 9.39
N GLY A 258 -27.70 -15.06 8.65
CA GLY A 258 -28.26 -16.37 9.03
C GLY A 258 -27.18 -17.45 9.12
N GLU A 259 -26.30 -17.52 8.11
CA GLU A 259 -25.19 -18.49 8.05
C GLU A 259 -24.15 -18.28 9.15
N LEU A 260 -24.00 -17.04 9.64
CA LEU A 260 -23.03 -16.68 10.68
C LEU A 260 -23.51 -17.00 12.10
N ILE A 261 -24.83 -17.12 12.31
CA ILE A 261 -25.46 -17.44 13.59
C ILE A 261 -25.63 -18.97 13.74
N SER A 262 -25.76 -19.69 12.63
CA SER A 262 -25.88 -21.16 12.62
C SER A 262 -24.56 -21.93 12.79
N ASN A 263 -23.41 -21.23 12.72
CA ASN A 263 -22.05 -21.78 12.85
C ASN A 263 -21.32 -21.18 14.07
#